data_AF-A0A0A1MP75-F1
#
_entry.id   AF-A0A0A1MP75-F1
#
_cell.length_a   1.000
_cell.length_b   1.000
_cell.length_c   1.000
_cell.angle_alpha   90.00
_cell.angle_beta   90.00
_cell.angle_gamma   90.00
#
_symmetry.space_group_name_H-M   'P 1'
#
loop_
_entity.id
_entity.type
_entity.pdbx_description
1 polymer ?
#
loop_
_entity_poly.entity_id
_entity_poly.type
_entity_poly.pdbx_seq_one_letter_code
_entity_poly.pdbx_strand_id
1 'polypeptide(L)'
;MQFQVNNSPFNQEQVELLNRLFPTLTETQQIWLGGYLSALQSAGAVPAAPVAEAVTAQLPTAAVTEASPVEVTVLFGSQTGNCQGLATEVSGKLKEKGMKVTLASMADFKPNKLKNLQNLLVVISTQGEGDPPDTALQFHEFLHGRRAPKLEDLNYSVLALGDSSYELFCETGRQFDERLAELGGNRIIDRVDCDLDYDEAAEEWLENVLNKLSESQETAQAPTIAEAAAAVETQASAFSRTNPFEAEIFESLNINGRGSNKETYHMELSLEGSNLEYEPGDSIGIYPENDPVIVEELIKETGWAPNELIPVNKKGDEVPLQEALQKNYEITVLTKPLLKKIAEFTQIPELQQLLEQGNEEAVTEYIYGRDLLDLIRDYQIKDLPAKEFIALLRKMPPRLYSVASSYKANPEEVHLTVGAVRYQTYGRERSGVCSVQCADRKEPGQTLSVYVHKNPNFKLPADPDKPIIMIGPGTGIAPFRSFVEEREIMEANGKSWLFFGDQHFVTDFLYQTDWQRWLKSGVLSKVDVAFSRDKAEKVYVQHRMLEQSKELYEWLKEGAVVYVCGDEKNMASDVHDTLVTILEREGNLSTEDAQHYLMEMQQEKRYQRDVY
;
A
#
# COMPACT_ATOMS: atom_id res chain seq x y z
N MET A 1 -6.27 22.43 -49.01
CA MET A 1 -6.81 21.51 -50.05
C MET A 1 -7.84 20.62 -49.37
N GLN A 2 -8.96 20.32 -50.04
CA GLN A 2 -9.97 19.42 -49.49
C GLN A 2 -9.80 18.04 -50.14
N PHE A 3 -9.63 17.01 -49.32
CA PHE A 3 -9.55 15.64 -49.79
C PHE A 3 -10.92 15.21 -50.34
N GLN A 4 -10.93 14.51 -51.45
CA GLN A 4 -12.10 13.87 -52.03
C GLN A 4 -11.77 12.40 -52.30
N VAL A 5 -12.78 11.52 -52.26
CA VAL A 5 -12.60 10.08 -52.50
C VAL A 5 -12.03 9.81 -53.89
N ASN A 6 -12.35 10.68 -54.85
CA ASN A 6 -11.93 10.61 -56.25
C ASN A 6 -10.57 11.29 -56.54
N ASN A 7 -9.96 11.98 -55.57
CA ASN A 7 -8.63 12.60 -55.72
C ASN A 7 -7.59 12.12 -54.70
N SER A 8 -7.92 11.10 -53.90
CA SER A 8 -7.08 10.55 -52.84
C SER A 8 -7.32 9.04 -52.71
N PRO A 9 -6.40 8.26 -52.13
CA PRO A 9 -6.56 6.81 -51.96
C PRO A 9 -7.47 6.41 -50.78
N PHE A 10 -8.15 7.38 -50.15
CA PHE A 10 -8.91 7.19 -48.91
C PHE A 10 -10.40 6.93 -49.19
N ASN A 11 -11.02 6.08 -48.37
CA ASN A 11 -12.46 5.85 -48.44
C ASN A 11 -13.26 7.05 -47.88
N GLN A 12 -14.58 7.03 -48.00
CA GLN A 12 -15.42 8.18 -47.67
C GLN A 12 -15.32 8.61 -46.20
N GLU A 13 -15.33 7.67 -45.27
CA GLU A 13 -15.19 7.93 -43.83
C GLU A 13 -13.80 8.51 -43.49
N GLN A 14 -12.75 7.99 -44.12
CA GLN A 14 -11.38 8.49 -43.96
C GLN A 14 -11.21 9.91 -44.51
N VAL A 15 -11.82 10.21 -45.66
CA VAL A 15 -11.81 11.57 -46.24
C VAL A 15 -12.52 12.56 -45.33
N GLU A 16 -13.62 12.18 -44.69
CA GLU A 16 -14.33 13.04 -43.72
C GLU A 16 -13.48 13.34 -42.50
N LEU A 17 -12.80 12.32 -41.95
CA LEU A 17 -11.88 12.50 -40.81
C LEU A 17 -10.68 13.38 -41.18
N LEU A 18 -10.06 13.14 -42.34
CA LEU A 18 -8.92 13.94 -42.81
C LEU A 18 -9.32 15.39 -43.07
N ASN A 19 -10.49 15.64 -43.65
CA ASN A 19 -10.98 17.00 -43.87
C ASN A 19 -11.38 17.72 -42.56
N ARG A 20 -11.70 16.99 -41.49
CA ARG A 20 -11.91 17.56 -40.15
C ARG A 20 -10.60 17.88 -39.44
N LEU A 21 -9.62 17.00 -39.55
CA LEU A 21 -8.35 17.09 -38.81
C LEU A 21 -7.34 18.03 -39.49
N PHE A 22 -7.14 17.91 -40.80
CA PHE A 22 -6.05 18.63 -41.48
C PHE A 22 -6.11 20.16 -41.32
N PRO A 23 -7.30 20.82 -41.32
CA PRO A 23 -7.40 22.25 -41.08
C PRO A 23 -7.11 22.68 -39.63
N THR A 24 -7.17 21.77 -38.65
CA THR A 24 -6.89 22.09 -37.24
C THR A 24 -5.39 21.98 -36.90
N LEU A 25 -4.58 21.45 -37.81
CA LEU A 25 -3.14 21.27 -37.61
C LEU A 25 -2.35 22.50 -38.04
N THR A 26 -1.41 22.91 -37.19
CA THR A 26 -0.37 23.90 -37.52
C THR A 26 0.65 23.33 -38.53
N GLU A 27 1.40 24.20 -39.20
CA GLU A 27 2.43 23.81 -40.17
C GLU A 27 3.49 22.86 -39.55
N THR A 28 3.93 23.15 -38.33
CA THR A 28 4.86 22.28 -37.58
C THR A 28 4.27 20.90 -37.30
N GLN A 29 2.97 20.82 -36.94
CA GLN A 29 2.29 19.55 -36.71
C GLN A 29 2.10 18.74 -38.00
N GLN A 30 1.83 19.41 -39.12
CA GLN A 30 1.73 18.75 -40.42
C GLN A 30 3.08 18.16 -40.86
N ILE A 31 4.18 18.90 -40.65
CA ILE A 31 5.55 18.43 -40.94
C ILE A 31 5.91 17.23 -40.05
N TRP A 32 5.62 17.31 -38.75
CA TRP A 32 5.91 16.23 -37.81
C TRP A 32 5.11 14.97 -38.14
N LEU A 33 3.80 15.10 -38.42
CA LEU A 33 2.94 13.96 -38.78
C LEU A 33 3.38 13.31 -40.09
N GLY A 34 3.79 14.11 -41.08
CA GLY A 34 4.35 13.62 -42.34
C GLY A 34 5.66 12.84 -42.14
N GLY A 35 6.53 13.32 -41.25
CA GLY A 35 7.76 12.62 -40.86
C GLY A 35 7.49 11.30 -40.14
N TYR A 36 6.56 11.31 -39.18
CA TYR A 36 6.15 10.13 -38.42
C TYR A 36 5.57 9.02 -39.31
N LEU A 37 4.68 9.38 -40.24
CA LEU A 37 4.10 8.43 -41.20
C LEU A 37 5.14 7.89 -42.20
N SER A 38 6.12 8.71 -42.60
CA SER A 38 7.22 8.29 -43.49
C SER A 38 8.20 7.34 -42.78
N ALA A 39 8.46 7.57 -41.49
CA ALA A 39 9.29 6.69 -40.66
C ALA A 39 8.63 5.32 -40.47
N LEU A 40 7.31 5.27 -40.24
CA LEU A 40 6.55 4.02 -40.14
C LEU A 40 6.59 3.18 -41.43
N GLN A 41 6.62 3.81 -42.60
CA GLN A 41 6.77 3.10 -43.87
C GLN A 41 8.21 2.60 -44.11
N SER A 42 9.21 3.28 -43.54
CA SER A 42 10.62 2.90 -43.67
C SER A 42 11.00 1.75 -42.73
N ALA A 43 10.23 1.49 -41.68
CA ALA A 43 10.38 0.31 -40.82
C ALA A 43 9.85 -1.00 -41.45
N GLY A 44 9.20 -0.94 -42.62
CA GLY A 44 8.49 -2.07 -43.23
C GLY A 44 8.82 -2.39 -44.70
N ALA A 45 9.77 -1.70 -45.34
CA ALA A 45 10.08 -1.97 -46.75
C ALA A 45 11.56 -1.73 -47.08
N VAL A 46 12.29 -2.80 -47.35
CA VAL A 46 13.56 -2.76 -48.10
C VAL A 46 13.19 -2.78 -49.60
N PRO A 47 13.46 -1.73 -50.39
CA PRO A 47 13.40 -1.83 -51.84
C PRO A 47 14.78 -2.18 -52.40
N ALA A 48 14.82 -3.26 -53.16
CA ALA A 48 15.96 -3.66 -53.98
C ALA A 48 16.09 -2.77 -55.22
N ALA A 49 17.31 -2.29 -55.51
CA ALA A 49 17.82 -1.94 -56.85
C ALA A 49 19.34 -1.68 -56.79
N PRO A 50 20.08 -1.69 -57.92
CA PRO A 50 20.31 -2.78 -58.86
C PRO A 50 21.80 -3.22 -58.85
N VAL A 51 22.06 -4.28 -59.60
CA VAL A 51 23.31 -5.05 -59.69
C VAL A 51 24.51 -4.22 -60.16
N ALA A 52 25.62 -4.33 -59.42
CA ALA A 52 26.98 -4.15 -59.94
C ALA A 52 27.84 -5.34 -59.47
N GLU A 53 28.42 -6.04 -60.44
CA GLU A 53 29.24 -7.25 -60.25
C GLU A 53 30.51 -6.95 -59.44
N ALA A 54 30.68 -7.66 -58.33
CA ALA A 54 32.00 -7.94 -57.77
C ALA A 54 31.99 -9.35 -57.16
N VAL A 55 32.82 -10.22 -57.72
CA VAL A 55 33.03 -11.60 -57.34
C VAL A 55 33.79 -11.65 -56.01
N THR A 56 33.20 -12.21 -54.95
CA THR A 56 33.97 -12.80 -53.83
C THR A 56 33.19 -13.90 -53.12
N ALA A 57 33.90 -15.01 -52.94
CA ALA A 57 33.61 -16.28 -52.30
C ALA A 57 32.53 -16.33 -51.19
N GLN A 58 31.67 -17.35 -51.30
CA GLN A 58 30.81 -17.85 -50.24
C GLN A 58 31.65 -18.41 -49.07
N LEU A 59 31.41 -17.87 -47.87
CA LEU A 59 31.59 -18.57 -46.60
C LEU A 59 30.18 -18.75 -46.00
N PRO A 60 29.85 -19.91 -45.40
CA PRO A 60 28.52 -20.15 -44.88
C PRO A 60 28.30 -19.29 -43.63
N THR A 61 27.41 -18.31 -43.72
CA THR A 61 26.93 -17.55 -42.55
C THR A 61 25.91 -18.41 -41.83
N ALA A 62 26.23 -18.81 -40.60
CA ALA A 62 25.30 -19.45 -39.68
C ALA A 62 24.09 -18.53 -39.45
N ALA A 63 22.89 -19.10 -39.47
CA ALA A 63 21.67 -18.41 -39.09
C ALA A 63 21.77 -17.99 -37.63
N VAL A 64 21.80 -16.68 -37.38
CA VAL A 64 21.58 -16.12 -36.05
C VAL A 64 20.08 -16.13 -35.83
N THR A 65 19.58 -17.07 -35.03
CA THR A 65 18.24 -17.00 -34.45
C THR A 65 18.18 -15.78 -33.53
N GLU A 66 17.33 -14.80 -33.85
CA GLU A 66 16.96 -13.73 -32.92
C GLU A 66 16.38 -14.35 -31.64
N ALA A 67 17.02 -14.10 -30.50
CA ALA A 67 16.52 -14.55 -29.21
C ALA A 67 15.31 -13.68 -28.82
N SER A 68 14.15 -14.32 -28.61
CA SER A 68 12.97 -13.65 -28.08
C SER A 68 13.25 -13.10 -26.68
N PRO A 69 12.80 -11.87 -26.35
CA PRO A 69 13.02 -11.30 -25.02
C PRO A 69 12.31 -12.15 -23.95
N VAL A 70 12.95 -12.34 -22.80
CA VAL A 70 12.37 -13.05 -21.65
C VAL A 70 11.10 -12.32 -21.22
N GLU A 71 9.97 -13.04 -21.26
CA GLU A 71 8.68 -12.52 -20.83
C GLU A 71 8.49 -12.79 -19.34
N VAL A 72 8.22 -11.73 -18.57
CA VAL A 72 7.98 -11.79 -17.13
C VAL A 72 6.63 -11.16 -16.82
N THR A 73 5.78 -11.88 -16.10
CA THR A 73 4.53 -11.33 -15.56
C THR A 73 4.71 -11.07 -14.07
N VAL A 74 4.40 -9.85 -13.63
CA VAL A 74 4.38 -9.47 -12.22
C VAL A 74 2.93 -9.31 -11.81
N LEU A 75 2.46 -10.19 -10.92
CA LEU A 75 1.12 -10.10 -10.33
C LEU A 75 1.23 -9.60 -8.90
N PHE A 76 0.36 -8.66 -8.54
CA PHE A 76 0.30 -8.16 -7.17
C PHE A 76 -1.11 -8.23 -6.58
N GLY A 77 -1.15 -8.48 -5.28
CA GLY A 77 -2.33 -8.28 -4.43
C GLY A 77 -1.96 -7.38 -3.27
N SER A 78 -2.75 -6.32 -3.08
CA SER A 78 -2.49 -5.30 -2.07
C SER A 78 -3.79 -4.72 -1.53
N GLN A 79 -3.84 -4.51 -0.22
CA GLN A 79 -4.91 -3.74 0.41
C GLN A 79 -4.59 -2.25 0.36
N THR A 80 -3.51 -1.85 1.04
CA THR A 80 -3.11 -0.44 1.24
C THR A 80 -2.13 0.10 0.20
N GLY A 81 -1.72 -0.69 -0.80
CA GLY A 81 -0.87 -0.25 -1.91
C GLY A 81 0.63 -0.59 -1.80
N ASN A 82 1.11 -1.11 -0.66
CA ASN A 82 2.53 -1.50 -0.48
C ASN A 82 3.03 -2.45 -1.60
N CYS A 83 2.34 -3.58 -1.79
CA CYS A 83 2.71 -4.55 -2.82
C CYS A 83 2.56 -3.99 -4.24
N GLN A 84 1.63 -3.06 -4.47
CA GLN A 84 1.47 -2.43 -5.78
C GLN A 84 2.64 -1.49 -6.10
N GLY A 85 3.07 -0.68 -5.14
CA GLY A 85 4.27 0.16 -5.28
C GLY A 85 5.50 -0.69 -5.57
N LEU A 86 5.70 -1.74 -4.78
CA LEU A 86 6.83 -2.65 -4.95
C LEU A 86 6.80 -3.40 -6.28
N ALA A 87 5.64 -3.91 -6.72
CA ALA A 87 5.49 -4.54 -8.03
C ALA A 87 5.77 -3.57 -9.19
N THR A 88 5.47 -2.27 -9.00
CA THR A 88 5.79 -1.22 -9.98
C THR A 88 7.30 -1.00 -10.06
N GLU A 89 7.99 -0.93 -8.92
CA GLU A 89 9.45 -0.83 -8.86
C GLU A 89 10.13 -2.05 -9.51
N VAL A 90 9.68 -3.26 -9.13
CA VAL A 90 10.15 -4.53 -9.71
C VAL A 90 9.97 -4.53 -11.23
N SER A 91 8.80 -4.10 -11.73
CA SER A 91 8.55 -3.98 -13.16
C SER A 91 9.49 -3.00 -13.85
N GLY A 92 9.81 -1.87 -13.20
CA GLY A 92 10.80 -0.89 -13.68
C GLY A 92 12.18 -1.52 -13.86
N LYS A 93 12.74 -2.12 -12.80
CA LYS A 93 14.09 -2.73 -12.84
C LYS A 93 14.18 -3.90 -13.84
N LEU A 94 13.12 -4.68 -14.00
CA LEU A 94 13.05 -5.74 -15.02
C LEU A 94 13.08 -5.18 -16.46
N LYS A 95 12.37 -4.07 -16.72
CA LYS A 95 12.38 -3.41 -18.03
C LYS A 95 13.74 -2.79 -18.35
N GLU A 96 14.41 -2.20 -17.36
CA GLU A 96 15.78 -1.68 -17.50
C GLU A 96 16.79 -2.77 -17.89
N LYS A 97 16.54 -4.02 -17.48
CA LYS A 97 17.31 -5.21 -17.88
C LYS A 97 16.88 -5.80 -19.24
N GLY A 98 16.03 -5.11 -19.99
CA GLY A 98 15.61 -5.51 -21.34
C GLY A 98 14.56 -6.63 -21.39
N MET A 99 13.90 -6.95 -20.28
CA MET A 99 12.85 -7.98 -20.23
C MET A 99 11.49 -7.40 -20.66
N LYS A 100 10.65 -8.25 -21.26
CA LYS A 100 9.27 -7.87 -21.61
C LYS A 100 8.36 -8.12 -20.41
N VAL A 101 7.97 -7.04 -19.73
CA VAL A 101 7.24 -7.13 -18.46
C VAL A 101 5.75 -6.83 -18.63
N THR A 102 4.90 -7.71 -18.11
CA THR A 102 3.47 -7.46 -17.90
C THR A 102 3.21 -7.27 -16.41
N LEU A 103 2.76 -6.09 -16.00
CA LEU A 103 2.35 -5.79 -14.62
C LEU A 103 0.83 -5.79 -14.53
N ALA A 104 0.24 -6.51 -13.57
CA ALA A 104 -1.20 -6.52 -13.36
C ALA A 104 -1.58 -6.76 -11.89
N SER A 105 -2.68 -6.15 -11.45
CA SER A 105 -3.37 -6.57 -10.23
C SER A 105 -3.95 -7.96 -10.42
N MET A 106 -3.96 -8.78 -9.37
CA MET A 106 -4.62 -10.08 -9.39
C MET A 106 -6.12 -9.98 -9.68
N ALA A 107 -6.78 -8.87 -9.32
CA ALA A 107 -8.20 -8.63 -9.61
C ALA A 107 -8.48 -8.47 -11.11
N ASP A 108 -7.53 -7.87 -11.85
CA ASP A 108 -7.66 -7.62 -13.29
C ASP A 108 -7.08 -8.77 -14.14
N PHE A 109 -6.36 -9.70 -13.52
CA PHE A 109 -5.71 -10.79 -14.23
C PHE A 109 -6.69 -11.94 -14.54
N LYS A 110 -6.83 -12.28 -15.83
CA LYS A 110 -7.67 -13.40 -16.26
C LYS A 110 -6.99 -14.73 -15.96
N PRO A 111 -7.51 -15.57 -15.04
CA PRO A 111 -6.80 -16.77 -14.59
C PRO A 111 -6.52 -17.81 -15.68
N ASN A 112 -7.34 -17.86 -16.73
CA ASN A 112 -7.12 -18.74 -17.88
C ASN A 112 -5.80 -18.49 -18.63
N LYS A 113 -5.18 -17.32 -18.46
CA LYS A 113 -3.87 -17.00 -19.05
C LYS A 113 -2.70 -17.63 -18.29
N LEU A 114 -2.90 -18.08 -17.04
CA LEU A 114 -1.85 -18.58 -16.16
C LEU A 114 -1.05 -19.73 -16.78
N LYS A 115 -1.71 -20.63 -17.51
CA LYS A 115 -1.07 -21.78 -18.17
C LYS A 115 -0.09 -21.39 -19.28
N ASN A 116 -0.19 -20.17 -19.82
CA ASN A 116 0.64 -19.70 -20.93
C ASN A 116 1.83 -18.85 -20.45
N LEU A 117 1.98 -18.64 -19.14
CA LEU A 117 3.06 -17.84 -18.59
C LEU A 117 4.35 -18.67 -18.48
N GLN A 118 5.48 -18.03 -18.78
CA GLN A 118 6.82 -18.64 -18.61
C GLN A 118 7.47 -18.22 -17.29
N ASN A 119 7.42 -16.93 -16.94
CA ASN A 119 7.97 -16.41 -15.69
C ASN A 119 6.92 -15.57 -14.97
N LEU A 120 6.64 -15.91 -13.71
CA LEU A 120 5.68 -15.23 -12.85
C LEU A 120 6.34 -14.78 -11.55
N LEU A 121 6.30 -13.48 -11.28
CA LEU A 121 6.64 -12.93 -9.98
C LEU A 121 5.36 -12.55 -9.25
N VAL A 122 5.19 -13.03 -8.02
CA VAL A 122 4.03 -12.73 -7.18
C VAL A 122 4.49 -11.80 -6.06
N VAL A 123 3.86 -10.63 -5.93
CA VAL A 123 4.07 -9.69 -4.82
C VAL A 123 2.77 -9.54 -4.05
N ILE A 124 2.66 -10.14 -2.86
CA ILE A 124 1.38 -10.34 -2.19
C ILE A 124 1.46 -10.01 -0.70
N SER A 125 0.48 -9.28 -0.19
CA SER A 125 0.31 -9.05 1.25
C SER A 125 -0.61 -10.09 1.87
N THR A 126 -0.49 -10.31 3.18
CA THR A 126 -1.49 -11.04 3.99
C THR A 126 -2.33 -10.04 4.78
N GLN A 127 -3.63 -10.31 5.00
CA GLN A 127 -4.55 -9.48 5.79
C GLN A 127 -5.09 -10.27 6.99
N GLY A 128 -5.49 -9.55 8.06
CA GLY A 128 -6.16 -10.11 9.24
C GLY A 128 -5.61 -11.45 9.71
N GLU A 129 -6.47 -12.47 9.65
CA GLU A 129 -6.22 -13.85 10.10
C GLU A 129 -5.66 -14.74 8.98
N GLY A 130 -4.70 -14.23 8.20
CA GLY A 130 -4.03 -15.00 7.15
C GLY A 130 -4.67 -14.92 5.76
N ASP A 131 -5.70 -14.09 5.60
CA ASP A 131 -6.49 -13.98 4.38
C ASP A 131 -5.79 -13.17 3.28
N PRO A 132 -6.02 -13.48 1.99
CA PRO A 132 -5.55 -12.64 0.90
C PRO A 132 -6.24 -11.27 0.91
N PRO A 133 -5.58 -10.21 0.38
CA PRO A 133 -6.23 -8.92 0.18
C PRO A 133 -7.40 -9.05 -0.80
N ASP A 134 -8.35 -8.13 -0.73
CA ASP A 134 -9.56 -8.13 -1.58
C ASP A 134 -9.19 -8.22 -3.07
N THR A 135 -8.10 -7.55 -3.45
CA THR A 135 -7.58 -7.52 -4.82
C THR A 135 -6.98 -8.84 -5.29
N ALA A 136 -6.79 -9.83 -4.42
CA ALA A 136 -6.25 -11.15 -4.73
C ALA A 136 -7.21 -12.31 -4.46
N LEU A 137 -8.30 -12.08 -3.71
CA LEU A 137 -9.20 -13.14 -3.22
C LEU A 137 -9.66 -14.09 -4.33
N GLN A 138 -10.22 -13.57 -5.43
CA GLN A 138 -10.70 -14.41 -6.54
C GLN A 138 -9.60 -15.21 -7.23
N PHE A 139 -8.40 -14.63 -7.36
CA PHE A 139 -7.27 -15.31 -7.98
C PHE A 139 -6.75 -16.43 -7.08
N HIS A 140 -6.71 -16.17 -5.76
CA HIS A 140 -6.38 -17.15 -4.73
C HIS A 140 -7.37 -18.33 -4.74
N GLU A 141 -8.68 -18.06 -4.73
CA GLU A 141 -9.73 -19.08 -4.79
C GLU A 141 -9.62 -19.92 -6.07
N PHE A 142 -9.37 -19.29 -7.22
CA PHE A 142 -9.18 -19.99 -8.48
C PHE A 142 -7.99 -20.96 -8.42
N LEU A 143 -6.86 -20.51 -7.87
CA LEU A 143 -5.61 -21.29 -7.81
C LEU A 143 -5.75 -22.50 -6.86
N HIS A 144 -6.48 -22.33 -5.76
CA HIS A 144 -6.79 -23.42 -4.82
C HIS A 144 -7.97 -24.29 -5.25
N GLY A 145 -8.75 -23.84 -6.23
CA GLY A 145 -9.88 -24.56 -6.78
C GLY A 145 -9.52 -25.75 -7.69
N ARG A 146 -10.52 -26.58 -7.98
CA ARG A 146 -10.39 -27.77 -8.86
C ARG A 146 -10.10 -27.42 -10.33
N ARG A 147 -10.25 -26.16 -10.73
CA ARG A 147 -10.07 -25.69 -12.11
C ARG A 147 -8.66 -25.16 -12.38
N ALA A 148 -7.78 -25.15 -11.36
CA ALA A 148 -6.40 -24.72 -11.51
C ALA A 148 -5.65 -25.60 -12.53
N PRO A 149 -4.97 -25.01 -13.53
CA PRO A 149 -4.22 -25.78 -14.52
C PRO A 149 -2.92 -26.32 -13.90
N LYS A 150 -2.35 -27.35 -14.52
CA LYS A 150 -0.95 -27.72 -14.29
C LYS A 150 -0.02 -26.66 -14.88
N LEU A 151 1.08 -26.39 -14.20
CA LEU A 151 2.02 -25.29 -14.44
C LEU A 151 3.47 -25.80 -14.59
N GLU A 152 3.65 -26.96 -15.24
CA GLU A 152 4.94 -27.66 -15.37
C GLU A 152 6.04 -26.80 -16.05
N ASP A 153 5.64 -25.87 -16.94
CA ASP A 153 6.55 -24.97 -17.66
C ASP A 153 6.70 -23.58 -17.02
N LEU A 154 6.04 -23.33 -15.87
CA LEU A 154 6.04 -22.02 -15.22
C LEU A 154 7.22 -21.90 -14.27
N ASN A 155 8.07 -20.90 -14.45
CA ASN A 155 9.01 -20.45 -13.44
C ASN A 155 8.36 -19.36 -12.58
N TYR A 156 8.54 -19.40 -11.26
CA TYR A 156 7.96 -18.39 -10.39
C TYR A 156 8.81 -18.03 -9.18
N SER A 157 8.55 -16.87 -8.58
CA SER A 157 9.03 -16.55 -7.23
C SER A 157 7.99 -15.66 -6.53
N VAL A 158 7.95 -15.76 -5.20
CA VAL A 158 6.97 -15.04 -4.37
C VAL A 158 7.70 -14.13 -3.39
N LEU A 159 7.30 -12.86 -3.38
CA LEU A 159 7.65 -11.90 -2.35
C LEU A 159 6.40 -11.65 -1.51
N ALA A 160 6.45 -12.08 -0.26
CA ALA A 160 5.32 -12.02 0.66
C ALA A 160 5.54 -10.88 1.66
N LEU A 161 4.53 -10.01 1.83
CA LEU A 161 4.53 -8.96 2.85
C LEU A 161 3.57 -9.33 3.98
N GLY A 162 4.03 -9.25 5.21
CA GLY A 162 3.22 -9.47 6.41
C GLY A 162 3.76 -8.71 7.62
N ASP A 163 3.19 -8.99 8.78
CA ASP A 163 3.65 -8.45 10.07
C ASP A 163 3.88 -9.62 11.02
N SER A 164 5.10 -9.74 11.55
CA SER A 164 5.49 -10.86 12.41
C SER A 164 4.83 -10.85 13.80
N SER A 165 4.11 -9.77 14.14
CA SER A 165 3.26 -9.72 15.33
C SER A 165 1.96 -10.52 15.18
N TYR A 166 1.55 -10.85 13.95
CA TYR A 166 0.41 -11.71 13.67
C TYR A 166 0.82 -13.18 13.65
N GLU A 167 -0.09 -14.06 14.07
CA GLU A 167 0.17 -15.51 14.10
C GLU A 167 0.43 -16.08 12.69
N LEU A 168 -0.37 -15.64 11.72
CA LEU A 168 -0.33 -16.09 10.33
C LEU A 168 0.56 -15.18 9.47
N PHE A 169 1.77 -14.90 9.95
CA PHE A 169 2.77 -14.07 9.27
C PHE A 169 3.04 -14.57 7.84
N CYS A 170 2.85 -13.70 6.83
CA CYS A 170 3.04 -13.98 5.40
C CYS A 170 2.23 -15.18 4.84
N GLU A 171 1.17 -15.61 5.52
CA GLU A 171 0.44 -16.85 5.20
C GLU A 171 -0.06 -16.91 3.76
N THR A 172 -0.70 -15.86 3.24
CA THR A 172 -1.14 -15.80 1.84
C THR A 172 0.01 -16.03 0.86
N GLY A 173 1.19 -15.45 1.12
CA GLY A 173 2.38 -15.66 0.31
C GLY A 173 2.89 -17.10 0.35
N ARG A 174 2.83 -17.75 1.52
CA ARG A 174 3.14 -19.18 1.66
C ARG A 174 2.19 -20.04 0.84
N GLN A 175 0.90 -19.78 0.95
CA GLN A 175 -0.13 -20.50 0.21
C GLN A 175 0.07 -20.38 -1.30
N PHE A 176 0.35 -19.18 -1.83
CA PHE A 176 0.69 -19.01 -3.25
C PHE A 176 1.94 -19.81 -3.65
N ASP A 177 3.00 -19.71 -2.86
CA ASP A 177 4.26 -20.37 -3.16
C ASP A 177 4.13 -21.91 -3.15
N GLU A 178 3.49 -22.46 -2.13
CA GLU A 178 3.24 -23.90 -2.02
C GLU A 178 2.32 -24.39 -3.14
N ARG A 179 1.23 -23.66 -3.39
CA ARG A 179 0.25 -24.05 -4.38
C ARG A 179 0.81 -24.02 -5.81
N LEU A 180 1.63 -23.03 -6.15
CA LEU A 180 2.30 -22.97 -7.46
C LEU A 180 3.25 -24.17 -7.66
N ALA A 181 3.97 -24.59 -6.61
CA ALA A 181 4.79 -25.79 -6.67
C ALA A 181 3.96 -27.08 -6.82
N GLU A 182 2.85 -27.22 -6.07
CA GLU A 182 1.96 -28.38 -6.19
C GLU A 182 1.39 -28.54 -7.61
N LEU A 183 1.14 -27.43 -8.29
CA LEU A 183 0.66 -27.41 -9.67
C LEU A 183 1.77 -27.70 -10.70
N GLY A 184 3.02 -27.82 -10.27
CA GLY A 184 4.19 -28.17 -11.10
C GLY A 184 5.12 -27.02 -11.44
N GLY A 185 4.90 -25.83 -10.87
CA GLY A 185 5.77 -24.66 -11.11
C GLY A 185 7.17 -24.85 -10.52
N ASN A 186 8.15 -24.21 -11.16
CA ASN A 186 9.56 -24.23 -10.79
C ASN A 186 9.94 -22.92 -10.08
N ARG A 187 10.50 -23.00 -8.87
CA ARG A 187 10.96 -21.79 -8.15
C ARG A 187 12.22 -21.22 -8.81
N ILE A 188 12.20 -19.94 -9.16
CA ILE A 188 13.37 -19.18 -9.64
C ILE A 188 14.33 -18.98 -8.47
N ILE A 189 13.79 -18.45 -7.38
CA ILE A 189 14.39 -18.40 -6.04
C ILE A 189 13.30 -18.68 -5.02
N ASP A 190 13.72 -19.09 -3.82
CA ASP A 190 12.81 -19.33 -2.71
C ASP A 190 12.01 -18.07 -2.34
N ARG A 191 10.81 -18.29 -1.80
CA ARG A 191 9.96 -17.21 -1.29
C ARG A 191 10.69 -16.42 -0.21
N VAL A 192 10.50 -15.11 -0.23
CA VAL A 192 10.97 -14.21 0.83
C VAL A 192 9.76 -13.68 1.61
N ASP A 193 9.75 -13.93 2.92
CA ASP A 193 8.75 -13.44 3.87
C ASP A 193 9.27 -12.11 4.46
N CYS A 194 8.64 -10.98 4.12
CA CYS A 194 9.01 -9.65 4.57
C CYS A 194 8.12 -9.17 5.72
N ASP A 195 8.74 -8.56 6.74
CA ASP A 195 8.05 -7.82 7.81
C ASP A 195 7.82 -6.35 7.38
N LEU A 196 7.33 -5.49 8.28
CA LEU A 196 7.00 -4.08 7.99
C LEU A 196 8.18 -3.23 7.51
N ASP A 197 9.43 -3.64 7.80
CA ASP A 197 10.70 -3.09 7.34
C ASP A 197 11.23 -3.82 6.08
N TYR A 198 10.34 -4.08 5.13
CA TYR A 198 10.58 -4.92 3.95
C TYR A 198 11.64 -4.42 2.95
N ASP A 199 12.03 -3.15 3.00
CA ASP A 199 12.77 -2.46 1.92
C ASP A 199 14.06 -3.21 1.50
N GLU A 200 14.91 -3.60 2.47
CA GLU A 200 16.17 -4.33 2.16
C GLU A 200 15.93 -5.77 1.69
N ALA A 201 14.93 -6.46 2.26
CA ALA A 201 14.63 -7.85 1.89
C ALA A 201 14.03 -7.92 0.47
N ALA A 202 13.19 -6.96 0.12
CA ALA A 202 12.61 -6.84 -1.20
C ALA A 202 13.66 -6.49 -2.28
N GLU A 203 14.60 -5.60 -1.96
CA GLU A 203 15.72 -5.27 -2.85
C GLU A 203 16.60 -6.49 -3.11
N GLU A 204 16.98 -7.22 -2.05
CA GLU A 204 17.77 -8.45 -2.16
C GLU A 204 17.05 -9.56 -2.94
N TRP A 205 15.75 -9.75 -2.70
CA TRP A 205 14.93 -10.68 -3.48
C TRP A 205 14.96 -10.32 -4.98
N LEU A 206 14.78 -9.05 -5.31
CA LEU A 206 14.75 -8.58 -6.69
C LEU A 206 16.10 -8.77 -7.38
N GLU A 207 17.21 -8.44 -6.71
CA GLU A 207 18.56 -8.68 -7.23
C GLU A 207 18.80 -10.16 -7.54
N ASN A 208 18.40 -11.06 -6.62
CA ASN A 208 18.53 -12.49 -6.80
C ASN A 208 17.67 -13.04 -7.96
N VAL A 209 16.43 -12.55 -8.10
CA VAL A 209 15.56 -12.87 -9.25
C VAL A 209 16.20 -12.40 -10.56
N LEU A 210 16.69 -11.17 -10.60
CA LEU A 210 17.32 -10.60 -11.79
C LEU A 210 18.55 -11.40 -12.22
N ASN A 211 19.38 -11.83 -11.27
CA ASN A 211 20.54 -12.66 -11.55
C ASN A 211 20.13 -14.00 -12.17
N LYS A 212 19.14 -14.70 -11.60
CA LYS A 212 18.65 -15.99 -12.11
C LYS A 212 17.98 -15.91 -13.48
N LEU A 213 17.18 -14.86 -13.71
CA LEU A 213 16.56 -14.62 -15.01
C LEU A 213 17.59 -14.25 -16.08
N SER A 214 18.70 -13.58 -15.69
CA SER A 214 19.79 -13.23 -16.60
C SER A 214 20.73 -14.40 -16.90
N GLU A 215 20.98 -15.30 -15.94
CA GLU A 215 21.71 -16.57 -16.18
C GLU A 215 21.00 -17.42 -17.25
N SER A 216 19.67 -17.36 -17.29
CA SER A 216 18.85 -18.03 -18.31
C SER A 216 18.99 -17.40 -19.72
N GLN A 217 19.62 -16.23 -19.84
CA GLN A 217 19.89 -15.51 -21.11
C GLN A 217 21.32 -15.71 -21.66
N GLU A 218 22.27 -16.30 -20.91
CA GLU A 218 23.70 -16.34 -21.29
C GLU A 218 24.06 -17.20 -22.53
N THR A 219 23.10 -17.65 -23.35
CA THR A 219 23.37 -18.18 -24.70
C THR A 219 23.29 -17.16 -25.83
N ALA A 220 22.98 -15.88 -25.56
CA ALA A 220 23.08 -14.84 -26.59
C ALA A 220 23.35 -13.46 -25.99
N GLN A 221 24.60 -12.99 -26.07
CA GLN A 221 24.89 -11.56 -25.99
C GLN A 221 25.67 -11.09 -27.21
N ALA A 222 25.13 -10.03 -27.83
CA ALA A 222 25.87 -9.04 -28.60
C ALA A 222 25.59 -7.66 -27.95
N PRO A 223 26.52 -6.69 -28.03
CA PRO A 223 26.45 -5.46 -27.26
C PRO A 223 25.39 -4.50 -27.83
N THR A 224 24.57 -3.93 -26.96
CA THR A 224 23.65 -2.83 -27.30
C THR A 224 24.32 -1.47 -27.09
N ILE A 225 24.22 -0.61 -28.11
CA ILE A 225 24.56 0.81 -28.03
C ILE A 225 23.35 1.52 -27.42
N ALA A 226 23.57 2.21 -26.30
CA ALA A 226 22.54 3.02 -25.65
C ALA A 226 22.34 4.34 -26.42
N GLU A 227 21.17 4.53 -27.02
CA GLU A 227 20.69 5.84 -27.45
C GLU A 227 19.96 6.50 -26.27
N ALA A 228 20.54 7.60 -25.79
CA ALA A 228 19.96 8.43 -24.77
C ALA A 228 18.75 9.20 -25.33
N ALA A 229 17.54 8.75 -24.98
CA ALA A 229 16.34 9.56 -25.11
C ALA A 229 16.35 10.63 -24.01
N ALA A 230 16.39 11.90 -24.41
CA ALA A 230 16.22 13.02 -23.49
C ALA A 230 14.81 12.97 -22.89
N ALA A 231 14.74 12.58 -21.62
CA ALA A 231 13.52 12.68 -20.84
C ALA A 231 13.21 14.16 -20.60
N VAL A 232 11.96 14.54 -20.83
CA VAL A 232 11.40 15.78 -20.29
C VAL A 232 11.38 15.59 -18.77
N GLU A 233 12.24 16.32 -18.06
CA GLU A 233 12.29 16.31 -16.59
C GLU A 233 10.99 16.92 -16.03
N THR A 234 10.00 16.07 -15.75
CA THR A 234 9.13 16.30 -14.61
C THR A 234 10.00 16.14 -13.36
N GLN A 235 10.17 17.21 -12.58
CA GLN A 235 10.90 17.17 -11.31
C GLN A 235 10.12 16.30 -10.31
N ALA A 236 10.30 14.98 -10.39
CA ALA A 236 9.82 14.06 -9.38
C ALA A 236 10.47 14.42 -8.02
N SER A 237 9.71 14.29 -6.94
CA SER A 237 10.25 14.48 -5.59
C SER A 237 11.46 13.56 -5.37
N ALA A 238 12.49 14.09 -4.72
CA ALA A 238 13.62 13.28 -4.27
C ALA A 238 13.27 12.45 -3.02
N PHE A 239 12.13 12.72 -2.38
CA PHE A 239 11.72 12.08 -1.14
C PHE A 239 10.89 10.83 -1.40
N SER A 240 11.14 9.81 -0.60
CA SER A 240 10.52 8.49 -0.73
C SER A 240 10.47 7.84 0.65
N ARG A 241 9.92 6.62 0.71
CA ARG A 241 9.97 5.80 1.92
C ARG A 241 11.42 5.61 2.43
N THR A 242 12.38 5.35 1.53
CA THR A 242 13.80 5.16 1.90
C THR A 242 14.61 6.45 2.00
N ASN A 243 14.01 7.60 1.66
CA ASN A 243 14.58 8.94 1.81
C ASN A 243 13.48 9.91 2.26
N PRO A 244 13.03 9.84 3.53
CA PRO A 244 11.91 10.64 4.01
C PRO A 244 12.22 12.14 4.06
N PHE A 245 11.17 12.96 3.95
CA PHE A 245 11.21 14.40 4.09
C PHE A 245 11.06 14.81 5.56
N GLU A 246 11.83 15.79 6.03
CA GLU A 246 11.67 16.36 7.37
C GLU A 246 10.60 17.46 7.35
N ALA A 247 9.35 17.07 7.58
CA ALA A 247 8.20 17.96 7.57
C ALA A 247 8.05 18.71 8.90
N GLU A 248 8.01 20.05 8.86
CA GLU A 248 7.75 20.89 10.02
C GLU A 248 6.29 20.74 10.49
N ILE A 249 6.07 20.63 11.79
CA ILE A 249 4.74 20.66 12.40
C ILE A 249 4.27 22.11 12.51
N PHE A 250 3.23 22.50 11.80
CA PHE A 250 2.61 23.82 11.92
C PHE A 250 1.62 23.88 13.08
N GLU A 251 0.76 22.87 13.19
CA GLU A 251 -0.22 22.79 14.27
C GLU A 251 -0.35 21.35 14.79
N SER A 252 -0.59 21.23 16.10
CA SER A 252 -0.99 20.00 16.76
C SER A 252 -2.03 20.36 17.81
N LEU A 253 -3.30 20.09 17.50
CA LEU A 253 -4.44 20.52 18.30
C LEU A 253 -5.26 19.30 18.74
N ASN A 254 -5.41 19.11 20.05
CA ASN A 254 -6.36 18.14 20.57
C ASN A 254 -7.80 18.60 20.27
N ILE A 255 -8.50 17.86 19.42
CA ILE A 255 -9.86 18.15 18.96
C ILE A 255 -10.95 17.44 19.78
N ASN A 256 -10.57 16.75 20.85
CA ASN A 256 -11.53 16.28 21.85
C ASN A 256 -11.95 17.42 22.79
N GLY A 257 -13.22 17.39 23.20
CA GLY A 257 -13.77 18.29 24.20
C GLY A 257 -13.22 18.01 25.61
N ARG A 258 -13.22 19.05 26.44
CA ARG A 258 -12.74 18.98 27.83
C ARG A 258 -13.41 17.86 28.61
N GLY A 259 -12.59 16.97 29.19
CA GLY A 259 -13.05 15.84 30.00
C GLY A 259 -13.25 14.54 29.22
N SER A 260 -12.91 14.51 27.93
CA SER A 260 -12.77 13.23 27.21
C SER A 260 -11.74 12.33 27.89
N ASN A 261 -11.96 11.02 27.82
CA ASN A 261 -10.98 9.98 28.13
C ASN A 261 -10.14 9.58 26.90
N LYS A 262 -10.34 10.25 25.76
CA LYS A 262 -9.56 10.09 24.53
C LYS A 262 -8.78 11.36 24.26
N GLU A 263 -7.73 11.21 23.46
CA GLU A 263 -6.99 12.33 22.90
C GLU A 263 -6.77 12.06 21.42
N THR A 264 -7.29 12.96 20.59
CA THR A 264 -7.24 12.89 19.14
C THR A 264 -6.77 14.24 18.66
N TYR A 265 -5.66 14.26 17.94
CA TYR A 265 -5.00 15.46 17.49
C TYR A 265 -5.29 15.68 16.01
N HIS A 266 -5.72 16.89 15.67
CA HIS A 266 -5.55 17.43 14.34
C HIS A 266 -4.12 17.93 14.21
N MET A 267 -3.40 17.46 13.21
CA MET A 267 -2.02 17.89 12.97
C MET A 267 -1.87 18.41 11.56
N GLU A 268 -1.09 19.46 11.40
CA GLU A 268 -0.77 20.08 10.11
C GLU A 268 0.75 20.02 9.92
N LEU A 269 1.18 19.40 8.82
CA LEU A 269 2.60 19.23 8.49
C LEU A 269 2.92 19.99 7.20
N SER A 270 3.99 20.77 7.21
CA SER A 270 4.51 21.43 6.01
C SER A 270 5.10 20.43 5.03
N LEU A 271 4.73 20.57 3.77
CA LEU A 271 5.34 19.89 2.62
C LEU A 271 6.08 20.88 1.71
N GLU A 272 6.24 22.14 2.12
CA GLU A 272 6.92 23.18 1.33
C GLU A 272 8.34 22.72 0.93
N GLY A 273 8.68 22.90 -0.34
CA GLY A 273 10.00 22.51 -0.87
C GLY A 273 10.24 21.01 -1.04
N SER A 274 9.28 20.15 -0.69
CA SER A 274 9.42 18.69 -0.83
C SER A 274 9.05 18.17 -2.23
N ASN A 275 8.25 18.93 -3.00
CA ASN A 275 7.56 18.46 -4.21
C ASN A 275 6.75 17.15 -3.99
N LEU A 276 6.38 16.84 -2.74
CA LEU A 276 5.50 15.72 -2.43
C LEU A 276 4.07 16.08 -2.79
N GLU A 277 3.45 15.25 -3.63
CA GLU A 277 2.05 15.36 -4.00
C GLU A 277 1.27 14.20 -3.39
N TYR A 278 0.09 14.48 -2.83
CA TYR A 278 -0.84 13.48 -2.31
C TYR A 278 -2.24 13.70 -2.87
N GLU A 279 -3.08 12.67 -2.80
CA GLU A 279 -4.49 12.75 -3.13
C GLU A 279 -5.32 12.32 -1.93
N PRO A 280 -6.57 12.81 -1.77
CA PRO A 280 -7.47 12.28 -0.76
C PRO A 280 -7.51 10.75 -0.77
N GLY A 281 -7.40 10.16 0.42
CA GLY A 281 -7.31 8.72 0.63
C GLY A 281 -5.90 8.13 0.56
N ASP A 282 -4.87 8.91 0.21
CA ASP A 282 -3.46 8.56 0.51
C ASP A 282 -3.22 8.63 2.03
N SER A 283 -2.07 8.11 2.45
CA SER A 283 -1.59 8.18 3.83
C SER A 283 -0.22 8.86 3.90
N ILE A 284 0.11 9.44 5.05
CA ILE A 284 1.47 9.86 5.38
C ILE A 284 2.11 8.80 6.26
N GLY A 285 3.25 8.28 5.84
CA GLY A 285 4.08 7.43 6.66
C GLY A 285 5.06 8.27 7.47
N ILE A 286 5.01 8.13 8.79
CA ILE A 286 5.91 8.83 9.73
C ILE A 286 6.88 7.81 10.30
N TYR A 287 8.19 8.07 10.23
CA TYR A 287 9.19 7.29 10.94
C TYR A 287 9.26 7.73 12.40
N PRO A 288 8.83 6.88 13.34
CA PRO A 288 8.75 7.30 14.72
C PRO A 288 10.09 7.13 15.45
N GLU A 289 10.24 7.86 16.56
CA GLU A 289 11.34 7.73 17.49
C GLU A 289 10.83 7.13 18.80
N ASN A 290 11.52 6.11 19.33
CA ASN A 290 11.27 5.55 20.64
C ASN A 290 11.37 6.60 21.74
N ASP A 291 10.64 6.37 22.83
CA ASP A 291 10.69 7.25 23.99
C ASP A 291 12.11 7.24 24.58
N PRO A 292 12.79 8.40 24.69
CA PRO A 292 14.12 8.48 25.27
C PRO A 292 14.21 7.86 26.67
N VAL A 293 13.13 7.92 27.46
CA VAL A 293 13.08 7.33 28.80
C VAL A 293 13.18 5.80 28.73
N ILE A 294 12.47 5.17 27.79
CA ILE A 294 12.54 3.71 27.62
C ILE A 294 13.93 3.30 27.13
N VAL A 295 14.53 4.08 26.21
CA VAL A 295 15.89 3.83 25.72
C VAL A 295 16.91 3.92 26.86
N GLU A 296 16.82 4.95 27.70
CA GLU A 296 17.71 5.13 28.86
C GLU A 296 17.55 3.99 29.89
N GLU A 297 16.32 3.58 30.18
CA GLU A 297 16.06 2.44 31.07
C GLU A 297 16.62 1.13 30.50
N LEU A 298 16.47 0.90 29.20
CA LEU A 298 16.98 -0.28 28.51
C LEU A 298 18.50 -0.37 28.59
N ILE A 299 19.20 0.72 28.28
CA ILE A 299 20.66 0.79 28.35
C ILE A 299 21.12 0.56 29.80
N LYS A 300 20.41 1.12 30.77
CA LYS A 300 20.73 0.96 32.20
C LYS A 300 20.56 -0.48 32.68
N GLU A 301 19.48 -1.17 32.31
CA GLU A 301 19.22 -2.55 32.76
C GLU A 301 20.20 -3.55 32.14
N THR A 302 20.58 -3.32 30.88
CA THR A 302 21.51 -4.19 30.13
C THR A 302 22.98 -3.92 30.44
N GLY A 303 23.31 -2.69 30.83
CA GLY A 303 24.69 -2.25 31.09
C GLY A 303 25.49 -1.91 29.83
N TRP A 304 24.83 -1.75 28.68
CA TRP A 304 25.49 -1.41 27.42
C TRP A 304 26.08 0.01 27.43
N ALA A 305 27.11 0.23 26.60
CA ALA A 305 27.71 1.56 26.45
C ALA A 305 26.87 2.40 25.46
N PRO A 306 26.32 3.57 25.86
CA PRO A 306 25.46 4.38 24.99
C PRO A 306 26.12 4.81 23.66
N ASN A 307 27.45 4.95 23.67
CA ASN A 307 28.24 5.42 22.54
C ASN A 307 28.89 4.27 21.73
N GLU A 308 28.56 3.02 22.03
CA GLU A 308 28.99 1.88 21.20
C GLU A 308 28.41 2.03 19.79
N LEU A 309 29.22 1.80 18.76
CA LEU A 309 28.79 1.94 17.38
C LEU A 309 28.05 0.69 16.92
N ILE A 310 26.81 0.88 16.48
CA ILE A 310 25.89 -0.17 16.04
C ILE A 310 25.61 0.00 14.54
N PRO A 311 25.79 -1.05 13.72
CA PRO A 311 25.38 -1.02 12.32
C PRO A 311 23.87 -0.90 12.21
N VAL A 312 23.36 0.01 11.38
CA VAL A 312 21.91 0.24 11.18
C VAL A 312 21.40 -0.22 9.81
N ASN A 313 22.31 -0.63 8.93
CA ASN A 313 21.98 -1.17 7.62
C ASN A 313 23.08 -2.10 7.09
N LYS A 314 22.76 -2.82 6.02
CA LYS A 314 23.71 -3.72 5.33
C LYS A 314 24.83 -2.96 4.59
N LYS A 315 24.70 -1.64 4.39
CA LYS A 315 25.71 -0.78 3.75
C LYS A 315 26.87 -0.43 4.68
N GLY A 316 26.74 -0.72 5.99
CA GLY A 316 27.78 -0.53 6.98
C GLY A 316 27.75 0.83 7.67
N ASP A 317 26.64 1.58 7.57
CA ASP A 317 26.48 2.79 8.36
C ASP A 317 26.33 2.41 9.84
N GLU A 318 27.08 3.09 10.71
CA GLU A 318 27.06 2.86 12.16
C GLU A 318 26.70 4.15 12.90
N VAL A 319 25.88 4.03 13.94
CA VAL A 319 25.48 5.14 14.83
C VAL A 319 25.67 4.73 16.30
N PRO A 320 25.72 5.67 17.26
CA PRO A 320 25.73 5.35 18.68
C PRO A 320 24.53 4.48 19.08
N LEU A 321 24.73 3.50 19.97
CA LEU A 321 23.68 2.59 20.46
C LEU A 321 22.43 3.32 20.94
N GLN A 322 22.59 4.44 21.65
CA GLN A 322 21.46 5.25 22.10
C GLN A 322 20.61 5.75 20.91
N GLU A 323 21.24 6.22 19.84
CA GLU A 323 20.56 6.66 18.63
C GLU A 323 19.94 5.47 17.88
N ALA A 324 20.64 4.35 17.78
CA ALA A 324 20.14 3.13 17.15
C ALA A 324 18.85 2.64 17.82
N LEU A 325 18.85 2.56 19.15
CA LEU A 325 17.67 2.20 19.94
C LEU A 325 16.57 3.26 19.86
N GLN A 326 16.90 4.53 19.69
CA GLN A 326 15.90 5.59 19.58
C GLN A 326 15.22 5.62 18.21
N LYS A 327 15.96 5.44 17.12
CA LYS A 327 15.48 5.76 15.76
C LYS A 327 15.43 4.57 14.81
N ASN A 328 16.24 3.55 15.03
CA ASN A 328 16.48 2.53 14.00
C ASN A 328 15.84 1.18 14.32
N TYR A 329 15.58 0.85 15.59
CA TYR A 329 15.11 -0.48 16.00
C TYR A 329 13.81 -0.44 16.80
N GLU A 330 12.95 -1.43 16.55
CA GLU A 330 11.73 -1.66 17.33
C GLU A 330 12.07 -2.26 18.70
N ILE A 331 11.61 -1.60 19.78
CA ILE A 331 11.83 -2.06 21.16
C ILE A 331 10.53 -2.18 21.96
N THR A 332 9.39 -1.79 21.38
CA THR A 332 8.10 -1.70 22.06
C THR A 332 7.16 -2.86 21.76
N VAL A 333 7.42 -3.61 20.68
CA VAL A 333 6.63 -4.77 20.27
C VAL A 333 7.43 -6.05 20.43
N LEU A 334 6.93 -6.96 21.27
CA LEU A 334 7.41 -8.34 21.32
C LEU A 334 6.68 -9.20 20.29
N THR A 335 7.40 -10.09 19.62
CA THR A 335 6.82 -11.06 18.69
C THR A 335 7.36 -12.46 19.00
N LYS A 336 6.59 -13.49 18.67
CA LYS A 336 7.04 -14.89 18.87
C LYS A 336 8.36 -15.18 18.14
N PRO A 337 8.60 -14.71 16.89
CA PRO A 337 9.91 -14.82 16.25
C PRO A 337 11.04 -14.11 17.02
N LEU A 338 10.80 -12.93 17.58
CA LEU A 338 11.80 -12.22 18.38
C LEU A 338 12.16 -13.00 19.65
N LEU A 339 11.15 -13.49 20.38
CA LEU A 339 11.38 -14.31 21.57
C LEU A 339 12.22 -15.55 21.26
N LYS A 340 11.95 -16.23 20.13
CA LYS A 340 12.77 -17.38 19.67
C LYS A 340 14.23 -16.99 19.41
N LYS A 341 14.46 -15.91 18.66
CA LYS A 341 15.81 -15.39 18.40
C LYS A 341 16.56 -15.08 19.69
N ILE A 342 15.90 -14.43 20.65
CA ILE A 342 16.49 -14.10 21.95
C ILE A 342 16.72 -15.36 22.79
N ALA A 343 15.82 -16.34 22.78
CA ALA A 343 15.99 -17.60 23.51
C ALA A 343 17.18 -18.42 22.97
N GLU A 344 17.36 -18.45 21.66
CA GLU A 344 18.49 -19.08 20.99
C GLU A 344 19.80 -18.34 21.28
N PHE A 345 19.77 -17.01 21.31
CA PHE A 345 20.95 -16.20 21.61
C PHE A 345 21.39 -16.28 23.08
N THR A 346 20.44 -16.20 24.01
CA THR A 346 20.71 -16.13 25.46
C THR A 346 20.81 -17.49 26.14
N GLN A 347 20.23 -18.54 25.56
CA GLN A 347 20.16 -19.88 26.12
C GLN A 347 19.53 -19.94 27.53
N ILE A 348 18.62 -19.01 27.85
CA ILE A 348 17.93 -18.95 29.14
C ILE A 348 16.87 -20.06 29.21
N PRO A 349 16.97 -21.02 30.16
CA PRO A 349 16.07 -22.18 30.21
C PRO A 349 14.60 -21.83 30.36
N GLU A 350 14.27 -20.83 31.17
CA GLU A 350 12.89 -20.41 31.43
C GLU A 350 12.24 -19.80 30.18
N LEU A 351 13.02 -19.09 29.37
CA LEU A 351 12.54 -18.52 28.11
C LEU A 351 12.39 -19.62 27.04
N GLN A 352 13.31 -20.58 27.00
CA GLN A 352 13.18 -21.77 26.14
C GLN A 352 11.94 -22.59 26.51
N GLN A 353 11.68 -22.77 27.81
CA GLN A 353 10.50 -23.47 28.31
C GLN A 353 9.20 -22.76 27.89
N LEU A 354 9.14 -21.43 27.97
CA LEU A 354 7.98 -20.66 27.48
C LEU A 354 7.70 -20.93 25.99
N LEU A 355 8.74 -21.19 25.20
CA LEU A 355 8.66 -21.38 23.76
C LEU A 355 8.52 -22.86 23.32
N GLU A 356 8.40 -23.80 24.26
CA GLU A 356 8.15 -25.21 23.95
C GLU A 356 6.82 -25.41 23.21
N GLN A 357 6.76 -26.48 22.40
CA GLN A 357 5.55 -26.85 21.68
C GLN A 357 4.40 -27.14 22.67
N GLY A 358 3.23 -26.55 22.44
CA GLY A 358 2.07 -26.67 23.34
C GLY A 358 1.88 -25.48 24.30
N ASN A 359 2.82 -24.52 24.33
CA ASN A 359 2.73 -23.31 25.15
C ASN A 359 2.27 -22.06 24.36
N GLU A 360 1.59 -22.24 23.23
CA GLU A 360 1.23 -21.13 22.33
C GLU A 360 0.39 -20.05 23.03
N GLU A 361 -0.60 -20.42 23.84
CA GLU A 361 -1.42 -19.48 24.61
C GLU A 361 -0.59 -18.69 25.63
N ALA A 362 0.35 -19.35 26.31
CA ALA A 362 1.24 -18.72 27.29
C ALA A 362 2.19 -17.71 26.63
N VAL A 363 2.69 -18.00 25.42
CA VAL A 363 3.49 -17.06 24.63
C VAL A 363 2.67 -15.83 24.26
N THR A 364 1.44 -16.02 23.78
CA THR A 364 0.53 -14.92 23.42
C THR A 364 0.21 -14.05 24.63
N GLU A 365 -0.12 -14.67 25.78
CA GLU A 365 -0.37 -13.95 27.04
C GLU A 365 0.87 -13.19 27.53
N TYR A 366 2.06 -13.77 27.38
CA TYR A 366 3.30 -13.10 27.76
C TYR A 366 3.59 -11.88 26.90
N ILE A 367 3.44 -12.00 25.58
CA ILE A 367 3.68 -10.90 24.63
C ILE A 367 2.69 -9.75 24.85
N TYR A 368 1.42 -10.06 25.14
CA TYR A 368 0.35 -9.06 25.20
C TYR A 368 0.65 -7.97 26.24
N GLY A 369 0.95 -6.76 25.77
CA GLY A 369 1.22 -5.60 26.62
C GLY A 369 2.63 -5.54 27.22
N ARG A 370 3.57 -6.40 26.81
CA ARG A 370 4.98 -6.29 27.19
C ARG A 370 5.84 -5.73 26.07
N ASP A 371 6.90 -5.01 26.44
CA ASP A 371 7.95 -4.54 25.55
C ASP A 371 9.30 -5.22 25.84
N LEU A 372 10.34 -4.87 25.07
CA LEU A 372 11.68 -5.43 25.21
C LEU A 372 12.27 -5.21 26.61
N LEU A 373 11.95 -4.08 27.24
CA LEU A 373 12.44 -3.77 28.59
C LEU A 373 11.82 -4.70 29.64
N ASP A 374 10.55 -5.10 29.49
CA ASP A 374 9.95 -6.12 30.35
C ASP A 374 10.63 -7.47 30.17
N LEU A 375 10.87 -7.89 28.92
CA LEU A 375 11.58 -9.15 28.63
C LEU A 375 12.97 -9.20 29.29
N ILE A 376 13.72 -8.10 29.18
CA ILE A 376 15.05 -7.98 29.79
C ILE A 376 14.99 -8.06 31.32
N ARG A 377 13.98 -7.43 31.94
CA ARG A 377 13.79 -7.46 33.39
C ARG A 377 13.33 -8.84 33.88
N ASP A 378 12.34 -9.42 33.23
CA ASP A 378 11.73 -10.71 33.62
C ASP A 378 12.75 -11.85 33.57
N TYR A 379 13.57 -11.89 32.52
CA TYR A 379 14.60 -12.93 32.32
C TYR A 379 16.01 -12.51 32.73
N GLN A 380 16.16 -11.32 33.33
CA GLN A 380 17.43 -10.77 33.83
C GLN A 380 18.56 -10.81 32.79
N ILE A 381 18.23 -10.44 31.54
CA ILE A 381 19.16 -10.45 30.42
C ILE A 381 20.21 -9.36 30.61
N LYS A 382 21.45 -9.75 30.91
CA LYS A 382 22.57 -8.84 31.22
C LYS A 382 23.88 -9.34 30.62
N ASP A 383 24.85 -8.43 30.49
CA ASP A 383 26.23 -8.73 30.09
C ASP A 383 26.38 -9.35 28.68
N LEU A 384 25.45 -9.04 27.76
CA LEU A 384 25.50 -9.49 26.36
C LEU A 384 26.11 -8.42 25.44
N PRO A 385 26.82 -8.80 24.35
CA PRO A 385 27.30 -7.85 23.37
C PRO A 385 26.15 -7.08 22.70
N ALA A 386 26.15 -5.75 22.81
CA ALA A 386 25.06 -4.91 22.30
C ALA A 386 24.87 -5.10 20.79
N LYS A 387 25.96 -5.05 20.01
CA LYS A 387 25.93 -5.23 18.56
C LYS A 387 25.26 -6.53 18.10
N GLU A 388 25.52 -7.64 18.79
CA GLU A 388 24.93 -8.94 18.45
C GLU A 388 23.47 -9.02 18.86
N PHE A 389 23.11 -8.48 20.03
CA PHE A 389 21.73 -8.47 20.51
C PHE A 389 20.82 -7.58 19.66
N ILE A 390 21.28 -6.36 19.32
CA ILE A 390 20.51 -5.42 18.52
C ILE A 390 20.26 -5.96 17.10
N ALA A 391 21.16 -6.79 16.56
CA ALA A 391 20.95 -7.45 15.27
C ALA A 391 19.77 -8.46 15.27
N LEU A 392 19.24 -8.84 16.44
CA LEU A 392 18.04 -9.68 16.55
C LEU A 392 16.74 -8.89 16.36
N LEU A 393 16.77 -7.58 16.64
CA LEU A 393 15.64 -6.68 16.56
C LEU A 393 15.32 -6.36 15.09
N ARG A 394 14.03 -6.18 14.78
CA ARG A 394 13.62 -5.62 13.48
C ARG A 394 13.87 -4.11 13.44
N LYS A 395 13.97 -3.53 12.25
CA LYS A 395 14.07 -2.08 12.13
C LYS A 395 12.76 -1.43 12.53
N MET A 396 12.82 -0.16 12.92
CA MET A 396 11.65 0.65 13.26
C MET A 396 10.76 0.84 12.01
N PRO A 397 9.54 0.29 12.00
CA PRO A 397 8.63 0.50 10.87
C PRO A 397 8.00 1.91 10.94
N PRO A 398 7.70 2.53 9.79
CA PRO A 398 6.93 3.77 9.79
C PRO A 398 5.47 3.50 10.16
N ARG A 399 4.81 4.50 10.76
CA ARG A 399 3.36 4.47 11.02
C ARG A 399 2.61 5.26 9.97
N LEU A 400 1.62 4.63 9.34
CA LEU A 400 0.75 5.27 8.36
C LEU A 400 -0.43 5.97 9.05
N TYR A 401 -0.72 7.20 8.61
CA TYR A 401 -1.93 7.94 8.97
C TYR A 401 -2.65 8.40 7.71
N SER A 402 -3.94 8.07 7.59
CA SER A 402 -4.76 8.51 6.45
C SER A 402 -4.86 10.03 6.42
N VAL A 403 -4.70 10.61 5.24
CA VAL A 403 -4.69 12.07 5.05
C VAL A 403 -6.08 12.67 5.31
N ALA A 404 -6.12 13.73 6.11
CA ALA A 404 -7.32 14.45 6.52
C ALA A 404 -7.56 15.78 5.77
N SER A 405 -6.78 16.04 4.72
CA SER A 405 -6.86 17.21 3.84
C SER A 405 -6.86 16.87 2.34
N SER A 406 -7.36 17.79 1.51
CA SER A 406 -7.15 17.80 0.06
C SER A 406 -5.88 18.55 -0.31
N TYR A 407 -5.04 17.96 -1.17
CA TYR A 407 -3.87 18.66 -1.74
C TYR A 407 -4.28 19.86 -2.60
N LYS A 408 -5.45 19.81 -3.26
CA LYS A 408 -5.94 20.95 -4.06
C LYS A 408 -6.37 22.13 -3.19
N ALA A 409 -6.87 21.86 -1.99
CA ALA A 409 -7.13 22.89 -0.99
C ALA A 409 -5.82 23.38 -0.35
N ASN A 410 -4.90 22.45 -0.11
CA ASN A 410 -3.74 22.62 0.77
C ASN A 410 -2.46 22.08 0.08
N PRO A 411 -1.89 22.79 -0.91
CA PRO A 411 -0.82 22.25 -1.78
C PRO A 411 0.57 22.17 -1.13
N GLU A 412 0.78 22.84 -0.01
CA GLU A 412 2.07 22.88 0.70
C GLU A 412 1.96 22.34 2.13
N GLU A 413 0.83 21.73 2.48
CA GLU A 413 0.60 21.16 3.80
C GLU A 413 -0.23 19.88 3.72
N VAL A 414 -0.11 19.04 4.75
CA VAL A 414 -0.91 17.83 4.87
C VAL A 414 -1.44 17.70 6.29
N HIS A 415 -2.72 17.37 6.40
CA HIS A 415 -3.40 17.31 7.68
C HIS A 415 -3.60 15.85 8.07
N LEU A 416 -3.43 15.53 9.35
CA LEU A 416 -3.58 14.19 9.92
C LEU A 416 -4.57 14.21 11.08
N THR A 417 -5.19 13.06 11.35
CA THR A 417 -6.01 12.85 12.55
C THR A 417 -5.41 11.71 13.37
N VAL A 418 -4.72 12.06 14.46
CA VAL A 418 -3.88 11.14 15.23
C VAL A 418 -4.52 10.86 16.59
N GLY A 419 -4.95 9.62 16.82
CA GLY A 419 -5.38 9.17 18.15
C GLY A 419 -4.18 8.81 19.02
N ALA A 420 -3.98 9.49 20.14
CA ALA A 420 -2.91 9.17 21.08
C ALA A 420 -3.19 7.83 21.78
N VAL A 421 -2.24 6.90 21.71
CA VAL A 421 -2.38 5.58 22.31
C VAL A 421 -1.71 5.61 23.68
N ARG A 422 -2.50 5.40 24.73
CA ARG A 422 -2.03 5.33 26.12
C ARG A 422 -2.78 4.24 26.87
N TYR A 423 -2.05 3.47 27.65
CA TYR A 423 -2.63 2.40 28.47
C TYR A 423 -1.65 2.02 29.58
N GLN A 424 -2.14 1.33 30.61
CA GLN A 424 -1.30 0.81 31.67
C GLN A 424 -1.32 -0.72 31.66
N THR A 425 -0.15 -1.32 31.75
CA THR A 425 0.00 -2.77 31.83
C THR A 425 1.31 -3.14 32.52
N TYR A 426 1.28 -4.25 33.27
CA TYR A 426 2.40 -4.74 34.09
C TYR A 426 3.05 -3.65 34.96
N GLY A 427 2.23 -2.77 35.55
CA GLY A 427 2.69 -1.72 36.46
C GLY A 427 3.42 -0.54 35.79
N ARG A 428 3.43 -0.48 34.45
CA ARG A 428 4.05 0.61 33.68
C ARG A 428 3.01 1.32 32.82
N GLU A 429 3.12 2.65 32.75
CA GLU A 429 2.45 3.43 31.71
C GLU A 429 3.05 3.08 30.35
N ARG A 430 2.20 2.92 29.34
CA ARG A 430 2.56 2.64 27.96
C ARG A 430 2.01 3.71 27.06
N SER A 431 2.79 4.03 26.05
CA SER A 431 2.48 5.00 25.02
C SER A 431 2.77 4.40 23.65
N GLY A 432 1.90 4.69 22.68
CA GLY A 432 2.20 4.40 21.28
C GLY A 432 3.38 5.24 20.81
N VAL A 433 4.37 4.61 20.17
CA VAL A 433 5.63 5.28 19.80
C VAL A 433 5.37 6.53 18.96
N CYS A 434 4.70 6.36 17.82
CA CYS A 434 4.43 7.45 16.88
C CYS A 434 3.35 8.42 17.39
N SER A 435 2.24 7.91 17.91
CA SER A 435 1.11 8.77 18.29
C SER A 435 1.41 9.67 19.47
N VAL A 436 2.22 9.22 20.44
CA VAL A 436 2.66 10.06 21.56
C VAL A 436 3.87 10.92 21.20
N GLN A 437 4.70 10.52 20.23
CA GLN A 437 5.65 11.44 19.62
C GLN A 437 4.94 12.65 19.02
N CYS A 438 3.86 12.39 18.27
CA CYS A 438 3.03 13.40 17.62
C CYS A 438 2.24 14.26 18.62
N ALA A 439 1.72 13.66 19.69
CA ALA A 439 0.90 14.35 20.69
C ALA A 439 1.70 15.16 21.72
N ASP A 440 2.83 14.62 22.20
CA ASP A 440 3.51 15.16 23.39
C ASP A 440 5.00 15.47 23.20
N ARG A 441 5.72 14.64 22.43
CA ARG A 441 7.20 14.75 22.39
C ARG A 441 7.69 15.71 21.30
N LYS A 442 6.84 16.07 20.35
CA LYS A 442 7.13 17.00 19.26
C LYS A 442 6.12 18.14 19.30
N GLU A 443 6.66 19.36 19.32
CA GLU A 443 5.90 20.60 19.36
C GLU A 443 5.88 21.28 17.98
N PRO A 444 4.92 22.19 17.72
CA PRO A 444 4.96 23.05 16.53
C PRO A 444 6.32 23.74 16.35
N GLY A 445 6.81 23.78 15.11
CA GLY A 445 8.14 24.25 14.72
C GLY A 445 9.24 23.17 14.74
N GLN A 446 8.95 21.95 15.19
CA GLN A 446 9.84 20.79 15.06
C GLN A 446 9.46 19.92 13.86
N THR A 447 10.36 19.03 13.45
CA THR A 447 10.13 18.15 12.29
C THR A 447 9.76 16.72 12.66
N LEU A 448 9.02 16.10 11.75
CA LEU A 448 8.76 14.68 11.64
C LEU A 448 9.29 14.16 10.30
N SER A 449 9.90 12.98 10.32
CA SER A 449 10.41 12.34 9.11
C SER A 449 9.28 11.59 8.41
N VAL A 450 8.87 12.06 7.23
CA VAL A 450 7.63 11.63 6.55
C VAL A 450 7.83 11.25 5.08
N TYR A 451 6.93 10.43 4.56
CA TYR A 451 6.77 10.20 3.12
C TYR A 451 5.29 10.05 2.76
N VAL A 452 4.94 10.30 1.50
CA VAL A 452 3.60 10.03 0.98
C VAL A 452 3.48 8.56 0.60
N HIS A 453 2.54 7.87 1.24
CA HIS A 453 2.15 6.50 0.93
C HIS A 453 0.91 6.50 0.04
N LYS A 454 1.08 6.11 -1.22
CA LYS A 454 0.01 6.11 -2.22
C LYS A 454 -0.96 4.94 -2.00
N ASN A 455 -2.25 5.23 -1.89
CA ASN A 455 -3.30 4.22 -1.80
C ASN A 455 -4.29 4.33 -2.98
N PRO A 456 -4.03 3.65 -4.10
CA PRO A 456 -4.89 3.68 -5.29
C PRO A 456 -6.20 2.89 -5.13
N ASN A 457 -6.35 2.14 -4.02
CA ASN A 457 -7.54 1.34 -3.72
C ASN A 457 -8.54 2.09 -2.82
N PHE A 458 -8.21 3.33 -2.42
CA PHE A 458 -9.07 4.17 -1.60
C PHE A 458 -9.10 5.59 -2.15
N LYS A 459 -9.90 5.80 -3.21
CA LYS A 459 -9.97 7.06 -3.98
C LYS A 459 -11.40 7.47 -4.27
N LEU A 460 -11.62 8.79 -4.33
CA LEU A 460 -12.85 9.39 -4.86
C LEU A 460 -13.15 8.86 -6.29
N PRO A 461 -14.43 8.77 -6.68
CA PRO A 461 -14.77 8.37 -8.04
C PRO A 461 -14.25 9.38 -9.05
N ALA A 462 -13.80 8.90 -10.22
CA ALA A 462 -13.37 9.75 -11.32
C ALA A 462 -14.50 10.67 -11.84
N ASP A 463 -15.74 10.24 -11.71
CA ASP A 463 -16.92 11.06 -11.95
C ASP A 463 -17.32 11.78 -10.65
N PRO A 464 -17.13 13.11 -10.56
CA PRO A 464 -17.38 13.88 -9.35
C PRO A 464 -18.88 13.98 -9.01
N ASP A 465 -19.80 13.61 -9.91
CA ASP A 465 -21.23 13.64 -9.66
C ASP A 465 -21.76 12.33 -9.07
N LYS A 466 -20.93 11.27 -9.01
CA LYS A 466 -21.33 10.02 -8.36
C LYS A 466 -21.59 10.23 -6.86
N PRO A 467 -22.69 9.68 -6.31
CA PRO A 467 -22.91 9.72 -4.87
C PRO A 467 -21.83 8.96 -4.10
N ILE A 468 -21.45 9.45 -2.92
CA ILE A 468 -20.54 8.75 -2.01
C ILE A 468 -21.17 8.55 -0.64
N ILE A 469 -20.92 7.37 -0.06
CA ILE A 469 -21.31 7.00 1.31
C ILE A 469 -20.03 6.70 2.07
N MET A 470 -19.79 7.45 3.13
CA MET A 470 -18.56 7.44 3.92
C MET A 470 -18.87 6.94 5.33
N ILE A 471 -18.25 5.86 5.77
CA ILE A 471 -18.51 5.22 7.07
C ILE A 471 -17.19 5.17 7.85
N GLY A 472 -17.06 6.07 8.83
CA GLY A 472 -15.78 6.29 9.52
C GLY A 472 -15.94 6.71 10.98
N PRO A 473 -16.09 5.76 11.91
CA PRO A 473 -16.09 6.08 13.34
C PRO A 473 -14.69 6.41 13.87
N GLY A 474 -14.63 7.29 14.87
CA GLY A 474 -13.38 7.72 15.51
C GLY A 474 -12.40 8.33 14.53
N THR A 475 -11.14 7.89 14.56
CA THR A 475 -10.08 8.37 13.66
C THR A 475 -10.29 7.96 12.21
N GLY A 476 -11.18 6.99 11.93
CA GLY A 476 -11.58 6.63 10.56
C GLY A 476 -12.29 7.76 9.80
N ILE A 477 -12.58 8.88 10.47
CA ILE A 477 -13.09 10.10 9.84
C ILE A 477 -12.05 10.84 8.99
N ALA A 478 -10.75 10.57 9.20
CA ALA A 478 -9.65 11.29 8.57
C ALA A 478 -9.79 11.39 7.03
N PRO A 479 -9.82 10.29 6.26
CA PRO A 479 -9.92 10.39 4.81
C PRO A 479 -11.25 11.00 4.35
N PHE A 480 -12.30 10.96 5.16
CA PHE A 480 -13.58 11.58 4.79
C PHE A 480 -13.56 13.09 4.90
N ARG A 481 -12.70 13.64 5.78
CA ARG A 481 -12.44 15.08 5.81
C ARG A 481 -11.77 15.52 4.51
N SER A 482 -10.74 14.80 4.05
CA SER A 482 -10.09 15.09 2.76
C SER A 482 -11.03 14.93 1.57
N PHE A 483 -11.91 13.93 1.59
CA PHE A 483 -12.88 13.70 0.51
C PHE A 483 -13.88 14.86 0.37
N VAL A 484 -14.44 15.33 1.48
CA VAL A 484 -15.43 16.42 1.45
C VAL A 484 -14.76 17.74 1.09
N GLU A 485 -13.56 18.00 1.60
CA GLU A 485 -12.76 19.18 1.23
C GLU A 485 -12.39 19.19 -0.26
N GLU A 486 -11.98 18.05 -0.83
CA GLU A 486 -11.72 17.91 -2.26
C GLU A 486 -12.98 18.21 -3.09
N ARG A 487 -14.14 17.67 -2.69
CA ARG A 487 -15.40 17.92 -3.40
C ARG A 487 -15.83 19.38 -3.33
N GLU A 488 -15.54 20.07 -2.23
CA GLU A 488 -15.77 21.52 -2.11
C GLU A 488 -14.94 22.29 -3.13
N ILE A 489 -13.62 22.04 -3.19
CA ILE A 489 -12.70 22.73 -4.12
C ILE A 489 -12.99 22.38 -5.59
N MET A 490 -13.44 21.15 -5.85
CA MET A 490 -13.84 20.72 -7.19
C MET A 490 -15.23 21.20 -7.61
N GLU A 491 -15.97 21.88 -6.73
CA GLU A 491 -17.37 22.29 -6.93
C GLU A 491 -18.26 21.10 -7.40
N ALA A 492 -18.02 19.92 -6.82
CA ALA A 492 -18.70 18.68 -7.20
C ALA A 492 -20.19 18.72 -6.79
N ASN A 493 -21.10 18.29 -7.68
CA ASN A 493 -22.55 18.33 -7.42
C ASN A 493 -23.10 17.00 -6.89
N GLY A 494 -22.31 15.93 -6.92
CA GLY A 494 -22.74 14.62 -6.45
C GLY A 494 -22.98 14.58 -4.94
N LYS A 495 -23.93 13.73 -4.53
CA LYS A 495 -24.34 13.66 -3.13
C LYS A 495 -23.23 13.05 -2.24
N SER A 496 -23.11 13.53 -1.00
CA SER A 496 -22.16 13.00 -0.01
C SER A 496 -22.88 12.67 1.29
N TRP A 497 -22.69 11.46 1.82
CA TRP A 497 -23.29 11.03 3.09
C TRP A 497 -22.22 10.50 4.03
N LEU A 498 -22.12 11.09 5.23
CA LEU A 498 -21.24 10.64 6.29
C LEU A 498 -22.00 9.88 7.39
N PHE A 499 -21.54 8.68 7.72
CA PHE A 499 -21.85 7.96 8.96
C PHE A 499 -20.64 8.05 9.89
N PHE A 500 -20.80 8.80 10.98
CA PHE A 500 -19.76 8.99 12.00
C PHE A 500 -20.18 8.38 13.33
N GLY A 501 -19.22 7.93 14.13
CA GLY A 501 -19.50 7.55 15.50
C GLY A 501 -18.31 7.64 16.43
N ASP A 502 -18.56 7.92 17.70
CA ASP A 502 -17.55 7.91 18.76
C ASP A 502 -18.20 7.59 20.14
N GLN A 503 -17.51 7.88 21.25
CA GLN A 503 -17.98 7.60 22.59
C GLN A 503 -19.08 8.57 23.01
N HIS A 504 -18.79 9.88 23.00
CA HIS A 504 -19.69 10.92 23.50
C HIS A 504 -19.88 12.08 22.54
N PHE A 505 -21.11 12.59 22.42
CA PHE A 505 -21.41 13.74 21.56
C PHE A 505 -20.65 15.01 21.97
N VAL A 506 -20.55 15.27 23.27
CA VAL A 506 -20.01 16.53 23.80
C VAL A 506 -18.48 16.57 23.72
N THR A 507 -17.81 15.43 23.85
CA THR A 507 -16.35 15.38 24.00
C THR A 507 -15.63 14.75 22.82
N ASP A 508 -16.32 13.98 21.96
CA ASP A 508 -15.65 13.16 20.95
C ASP A 508 -16.22 13.35 19.54
N PHE A 509 -17.02 14.39 19.32
CA PHE A 509 -17.49 14.71 17.96
C PHE A 509 -16.42 15.47 17.17
N LEU A 510 -15.48 14.69 16.61
CA LEU A 510 -14.35 15.19 15.83
C LEU A 510 -14.81 16.04 14.64
N TYR A 511 -14.17 17.19 14.44
CA TYR A 511 -14.42 18.15 13.35
C TYR A 511 -15.90 18.62 13.24
N GLN A 512 -16.63 18.68 14.35
CA GLN A 512 -18.06 19.05 14.37
C GLN A 512 -18.39 20.31 13.55
N THR A 513 -17.56 21.35 13.64
CA THR A 513 -17.76 22.62 12.93
C THR A 513 -17.64 22.47 11.42
N ASP A 514 -16.68 21.66 10.96
CA ASP A 514 -16.45 21.42 9.53
C ASP A 514 -17.64 20.70 8.92
N TRP A 515 -18.14 19.64 9.58
CA TRP A 515 -19.33 18.91 9.12
C TRP A 515 -20.58 19.78 9.06
N GLN A 516 -20.79 20.63 10.07
CA GLN A 516 -21.92 21.56 10.09
C GLN A 516 -21.83 22.59 8.97
N ARG A 517 -20.62 23.11 8.69
CA ARG A 517 -20.36 24.03 7.58
C ARG A 517 -20.69 23.36 6.24
N TRP A 518 -20.13 22.17 6.00
CA TRP A 518 -20.34 21.46 4.74
C TRP A 518 -21.80 21.03 4.53
N LEU A 519 -22.49 20.62 5.60
CA LEU A 519 -23.93 20.32 5.54
C LEU A 519 -24.76 21.56 5.17
N LYS A 520 -24.42 22.73 5.73
CA LYS A 520 -25.09 23.99 5.41
C LYS A 520 -24.82 24.47 3.98
N SER A 521 -23.60 24.25 3.48
CA SER A 521 -23.20 24.63 2.11
C SER A 521 -23.75 23.71 1.02
N GLY A 522 -24.11 22.47 1.37
CA GLY A 522 -24.61 21.46 0.44
C GLY A 522 -23.53 20.49 -0.08
N VAL A 523 -22.24 20.75 0.16
CA VAL A 523 -21.14 19.83 -0.19
C VAL A 523 -21.32 18.46 0.50
N LEU A 524 -21.70 18.48 1.78
CA LEU A 524 -22.18 17.31 2.49
C LEU A 524 -23.71 17.29 2.44
N SER A 525 -24.29 16.25 1.85
CA SER A 525 -25.75 16.14 1.72
C SER A 525 -26.39 15.65 3.01
N LYS A 526 -25.71 14.75 3.74
CA LYS A 526 -26.26 14.14 4.95
C LYS A 526 -25.15 13.70 5.92
N VAL A 527 -25.47 13.75 7.21
CA VAL A 527 -24.62 13.23 8.28
C VAL A 527 -25.48 12.49 9.31
N ASP A 528 -25.10 11.26 9.61
CA ASP A 528 -25.71 10.43 10.64
C ASP A 528 -24.65 10.08 11.70
N VAL A 529 -24.96 10.34 12.97
CA VAL A 529 -24.00 10.24 14.08
C VAL A 529 -24.42 9.21 15.13
N ALA A 530 -23.45 8.44 15.64
CA ALA A 530 -23.63 7.41 16.64
C ALA A 530 -22.71 7.62 17.85
N PHE A 531 -23.28 7.79 19.05
CA PHE A 531 -22.51 7.95 20.29
C PHE A 531 -22.76 6.77 21.23
N SER A 532 -21.73 5.95 21.39
CA SER A 532 -21.85 4.63 22.03
C SER A 532 -21.99 4.69 23.56
N ARG A 533 -21.69 5.84 24.19
CA ARG A 533 -21.63 5.98 25.65
C ARG A 533 -22.54 7.08 26.23
N ASP A 534 -23.35 7.74 25.41
CA ASP A 534 -24.29 8.79 25.86
C ASP A 534 -25.59 8.23 26.47
N LYS A 535 -25.91 6.96 26.19
CA LYS A 535 -27.10 6.26 26.68
C LYS A 535 -26.72 4.89 27.25
N ALA A 536 -27.66 4.29 27.99
CA ALA A 536 -27.49 2.94 28.52
C ALA A 536 -27.32 1.89 27.40
N GLU A 537 -28.06 2.04 26.31
CA GLU A 537 -27.91 1.23 25.10
C GLU A 537 -26.85 1.84 24.19
N LYS A 538 -25.91 1.00 23.73
CA LYS A 538 -24.83 1.44 22.83
C LYS A 538 -25.36 1.63 21.41
N VAL A 539 -25.10 2.80 20.84
CA VAL A 539 -25.43 3.12 19.45
C VAL A 539 -24.15 3.19 18.62
N TYR A 540 -24.07 2.40 17.56
CA TYR A 540 -22.96 2.37 16.61
C TYR A 540 -23.41 2.74 15.19
N VAL A 541 -22.46 2.90 14.27
CA VAL A 541 -22.72 3.34 12.89
C VAL A 541 -23.63 2.36 12.12
N GLN A 542 -23.48 1.06 12.33
CA GLN A 542 -24.35 0.04 11.74
C GLN A 542 -25.82 0.22 12.14
N HIS A 543 -26.10 0.65 13.37
CA HIS A 543 -27.47 0.92 13.80
C HIS A 543 -28.06 2.11 13.01
N ARG A 544 -27.27 3.17 12.79
CA ARG A 544 -27.68 4.31 11.97
C ARG A 544 -27.88 3.93 10.51
N MET A 545 -27.03 3.06 9.96
CA MET A 545 -27.19 2.54 8.60
C MET A 545 -28.52 1.78 8.47
N LEU A 546 -28.87 0.93 9.44
CA LEU A 546 -30.14 0.20 9.44
C LEU A 546 -31.36 1.12 9.58
N GLU A 547 -31.29 2.14 10.43
CA GLU A 547 -32.33 3.17 10.55
C GLU A 547 -32.59 3.88 9.21
N GLN A 548 -31.53 4.08 8.42
CA GLN A 548 -31.55 4.76 7.13
C GLN A 548 -31.54 3.80 5.92
N SER A 549 -31.78 2.50 6.16
CA SER A 549 -31.60 1.39 5.21
C SER A 549 -32.22 1.65 3.84
N LYS A 550 -33.46 2.14 3.80
CA LYS A 550 -34.18 2.41 2.54
C LYS A 550 -33.47 3.44 1.66
N GLU A 551 -33.07 4.58 2.24
CA GLU A 551 -32.39 5.64 1.49
C GLU A 551 -30.96 5.22 1.13
N LEU A 552 -30.27 4.51 2.03
CA LEU A 552 -28.96 3.93 1.74
C LEU A 552 -29.04 3.00 0.52
N TYR A 553 -30.02 2.10 0.48
CA TYR A 553 -30.25 1.21 -0.65
C TYR A 553 -30.61 1.96 -1.94
N GLU A 554 -31.38 3.06 -1.86
CA GLU A 554 -31.63 3.93 -3.00
C GLU A 554 -30.34 4.51 -3.58
N TRP A 555 -29.41 4.98 -2.75
CA TRP A 555 -28.11 5.48 -3.20
C TRP A 555 -27.23 4.36 -3.80
N LEU A 556 -27.27 3.14 -3.25
CA LEU A 556 -26.58 1.99 -3.84
C LEU A 556 -27.07 1.73 -5.28
N LYS A 557 -28.39 1.80 -5.51
CA LYS A 557 -28.97 1.69 -6.87
C LYS A 557 -28.62 2.87 -7.78
N GLU A 558 -28.43 4.07 -7.23
CA GLU A 558 -27.97 5.26 -7.98
C GLU A 558 -26.49 5.16 -8.39
N GLY A 559 -25.78 4.10 -8.03
CA GLY A 559 -24.38 3.94 -8.40
C GLY A 559 -23.41 4.48 -7.35
N ALA A 560 -23.84 4.68 -6.10
CA ALA A 560 -22.99 5.20 -5.05
C ALA A 560 -21.72 4.38 -4.83
N VAL A 561 -20.65 5.08 -4.47
CA VAL A 561 -19.42 4.48 -3.96
C VAL A 561 -19.44 4.51 -2.43
N VAL A 562 -19.23 3.35 -1.82
CA VAL A 562 -19.21 3.13 -0.38
C VAL A 562 -17.77 3.01 0.11
N TYR A 563 -17.45 3.75 1.15
CA TYR A 563 -16.14 3.76 1.78
C TYR A 563 -16.26 3.40 3.26
N VAL A 564 -15.37 2.54 3.75
CA VAL A 564 -15.27 2.18 5.16
C VAL A 564 -13.86 2.42 5.63
N CYS A 565 -13.69 3.18 6.72
CA CYS A 565 -12.39 3.45 7.32
C CYS A 565 -12.42 3.35 8.85
N GLY A 566 -11.38 2.77 9.45
CA GLY A 566 -11.25 2.61 10.90
C GLY A 566 -10.90 1.18 11.32
N ASP A 567 -11.43 0.76 12.48
CA ASP A 567 -11.12 -0.54 13.12
C ASP A 567 -11.42 -1.73 12.20
N GLU A 568 -10.37 -2.47 11.83
CA GLU A 568 -10.47 -3.69 11.01
C GLU A 568 -11.20 -4.82 11.74
N LYS A 569 -10.91 -5.01 13.03
CA LYS A 569 -11.26 -6.24 13.76
C LYS A 569 -12.75 -6.42 14.03
N ASN A 570 -13.47 -5.35 14.33
CA ASN A 570 -14.88 -5.43 14.71
C ASN A 570 -15.74 -4.58 13.78
N MET A 571 -15.37 -3.30 13.62
CA MET A 571 -16.23 -2.33 12.93
C MET A 571 -16.40 -2.65 11.45
N ALA A 572 -15.33 -3.01 10.75
CA ALA A 572 -15.38 -3.32 9.32
C ALA A 572 -16.29 -4.52 9.02
N SER A 573 -16.24 -5.57 9.86
CA SER A 573 -17.10 -6.75 9.75
C SER A 573 -18.57 -6.39 10.01
N ASP A 574 -18.86 -5.68 11.11
CA ASP A 574 -20.22 -5.27 11.46
C ASP A 574 -20.86 -4.42 10.35
N VAL A 575 -20.09 -3.52 9.74
CA VAL A 575 -20.55 -2.68 8.63
C VAL A 575 -20.81 -3.52 7.37
N HIS A 576 -19.95 -4.50 7.07
CA HIS A 576 -20.14 -5.40 5.94
C HIS A 576 -21.44 -6.21 6.08
N ASP A 577 -21.65 -6.85 7.24
CA ASP A 577 -22.85 -7.63 7.54
C ASP A 577 -24.12 -6.77 7.52
N THR A 578 -23.99 -5.50 7.91
CA THR A 578 -25.08 -4.53 7.84
C THR A 578 -25.44 -4.18 6.39
N LEU A 579 -24.45 -4.02 5.51
CA LEU A 579 -24.72 -3.82 4.08
C LEU A 579 -25.43 -5.02 3.46
N VAL A 580 -25.00 -6.26 3.80
CA VAL A 580 -25.70 -7.48 3.40
C VAL A 580 -27.16 -7.44 3.88
N THR A 581 -27.38 -7.14 5.16
CA THR A 581 -28.73 -7.05 5.73
C THR A 581 -29.61 -6.00 5.02
N ILE A 582 -29.05 -4.85 4.64
CA ILE A 582 -29.78 -3.81 3.91
C ILE A 582 -30.15 -4.29 2.50
N LEU A 583 -29.24 -4.97 1.81
CA LEU A 583 -29.48 -5.53 0.47
C LEU A 583 -30.56 -6.63 0.48
N GLU A 584 -30.55 -7.50 1.50
CA GLU A 584 -31.60 -8.49 1.71
C GLU A 584 -32.96 -7.82 1.95
N ARG A 585 -33.01 -6.89 2.90
CA ARG A 585 -34.27 -6.28 3.36
C ARG A 585 -34.89 -5.35 2.33
N GLU A 586 -34.11 -4.44 1.77
CA GLU A 586 -34.62 -3.37 0.90
C GLU A 586 -34.52 -3.75 -0.59
N GLY A 587 -33.60 -4.66 -0.93
CA GLY A 587 -33.41 -5.20 -2.27
C GLY A 587 -34.13 -6.52 -2.55
N ASN A 588 -34.63 -7.21 -1.52
CA ASN A 588 -35.25 -8.53 -1.63
C ASN A 588 -34.31 -9.56 -2.31
N LEU A 589 -33.02 -9.46 -1.99
CA LEU A 589 -31.98 -10.40 -2.41
C LEU A 589 -31.88 -11.55 -1.40
N SER A 590 -31.41 -12.73 -1.83
CA SER A 590 -30.95 -13.74 -0.88
C SER A 590 -29.61 -13.31 -0.27
N THR A 591 -29.18 -13.97 0.80
CA THR A 591 -27.87 -13.72 1.42
C THR A 591 -26.73 -13.92 0.41
N GLU A 592 -26.81 -14.97 -0.42
CA GLU A 592 -25.80 -15.24 -1.45
C GLU A 592 -25.79 -14.16 -2.54
N ASP A 593 -26.97 -13.72 -3.00
CA ASP A 593 -27.07 -12.65 -3.99
C ASP A 593 -26.59 -11.30 -3.44
N ALA A 594 -26.83 -11.02 -2.15
CA ALA A 594 -26.35 -9.81 -1.48
C ALA A 594 -24.82 -9.81 -1.33
N GLN A 595 -24.23 -10.95 -0.96
CA GLN A 595 -22.78 -11.10 -0.92
C GLN A 595 -22.16 -10.93 -2.31
N HIS A 596 -22.76 -11.56 -3.32
CA HIS A 596 -22.33 -11.40 -4.71
C HIS A 596 -22.41 -9.94 -5.18
N TYR A 597 -23.48 -9.23 -4.81
CA TYR A 597 -23.63 -7.80 -5.12
C TYR A 597 -22.50 -6.95 -4.52
N LEU A 598 -22.14 -7.18 -3.25
CA LEU A 598 -21.02 -6.47 -2.62
C LEU A 598 -19.67 -6.82 -3.26
N MET A 599 -19.48 -8.09 -3.64
CA MET A 599 -18.29 -8.54 -4.36
C MET A 599 -18.17 -7.87 -5.74
N GLU A 600 -19.27 -7.74 -6.48
CA GLU A 600 -19.30 -6.97 -7.73
C GLU A 600 -18.98 -5.49 -7.47
N MET A 601 -19.54 -4.89 -6.42
CA MET A 601 -19.18 -3.51 -6.04
C MET A 601 -17.69 -3.36 -5.73
N GLN A 602 -17.04 -4.32 -5.07
CA GLN A 602 -15.59 -4.26 -4.83
C GLN A 602 -14.82 -4.30 -6.15
N GLN A 603 -15.20 -5.18 -7.08
CA GLN A 603 -14.58 -5.26 -8.42
C GLN A 603 -14.75 -3.95 -9.21
N GLU A 604 -15.92 -3.32 -9.11
CA GLU A 604 -16.22 -2.03 -9.73
C GLU A 604 -15.59 -0.83 -9.00
N LYS A 605 -14.81 -1.06 -7.94
CA LYS A 605 -14.27 -0.03 -7.04
C LYS A 605 -15.35 0.87 -6.44
N ARG A 606 -16.55 0.32 -6.26
CA ARG A 606 -17.72 0.96 -5.63
C ARG A 606 -17.85 0.62 -4.16
N TYR A 607 -17.11 -0.35 -3.63
CA TYR A 607 -17.00 -0.63 -2.20
C TYR A 607 -15.53 -0.73 -1.83
N GLN A 608 -15.02 0.27 -1.12
CA GLN A 608 -13.60 0.44 -0.81
C GLN A 608 -13.39 0.48 0.71
N ARG A 609 -12.30 -0.14 1.20
CA ARG A 609 -12.00 -0.28 2.63
C ARG A 609 -10.56 0.12 2.93
N ASP A 610 -10.38 1.05 3.86
CA ASP A 610 -9.09 1.46 4.44
C ASP A 610 -9.14 1.23 5.95
N VAL A 611 -8.91 -0.02 6.34
CA VAL A 611 -9.08 -0.51 7.72
C VAL A 611 -7.75 -0.99 8.28
N TYR A 612 -7.56 -0.81 9.58
CA TYR A 612 -6.29 -1.03 10.28
C TYR A 612 -6.46 -1.33 11.77
#